data_AF-A0A1G6RGG5-F1
#
_entry.id   AF-A0A1G6RGG5-F1
#
_cell.length_a   1.000
_cell.length_b   1.000
_cell.length_c   1.000
_cell.angle_alpha   90.00
_cell.angle_beta   90.00
_cell.angle_gamma   90.00
#
_symmetry.space_group_name_H-M   'P 1'
#
loop_
_entity.id
_entity.type
_entity.pdbx_description
1 polymer ?
#
loop_
_entity_poly.entity_id
_entity_poly.type
_entity_poly.pdbx_seq_one_letter_code
_entity_poly.pdbx_strand_id
1 'polypeptide(L)' 'MAHVINGDCCISCGACEGECPVSAISANDDGIRVIDADACIDCGSCAAACPSECIDAE' A
#
# COMPACT_ATOMS: atom_id res chain seq x y z
N MET A 1 9.58 8.80 -6.11
CA MET A 1 9.57 8.02 -4.86
C MET A 1 8.17 7.45 -4.76
N ALA A 2 8.06 6.17 -4.48
CA ALA A 2 6.81 5.44 -4.39
C ALA A 2 6.71 4.84 -3.00
N HIS A 3 5.49 4.68 -2.51
CA HIS A 3 5.26 3.96 -1.28
C HIS A 3 5.45 2.46 -1.48
N VAL A 4 5.97 1.77 -0.46
CA VAL A 4 6.16 0.32 -0.45
C VAL A 4 5.59 -0.28 0.83
N ILE A 5 4.96 -1.44 0.68
CA ILE A 5 4.30 -2.15 1.78
C ILE A 5 5.23 -3.25 2.26
N ASN A 6 5.51 -3.26 3.56
CA ASN A 6 6.23 -4.34 4.21
C ASN A 6 5.29 -5.54 4.44
N GLY A 7 5.58 -6.66 3.76
CA GLY A 7 4.79 -7.87 3.84
C GLY A 7 4.83 -8.60 5.18
N ASP A 8 5.86 -8.38 6.00
CA ASP A 8 5.99 -9.04 7.30
C ASP A 8 4.98 -8.51 8.35
N CYS A 9 4.55 -7.26 8.23
CA CYS A 9 3.57 -6.64 9.12
C CYS A 9 2.23 -6.32 8.46
N CYS A 10 2.09 -6.54 7.16
CA CYS A 10 0.81 -6.40 6.46
C CYS A 10 -0.17 -7.50 6.90
N ILE A 11 -1.31 -7.09 7.47
CA ILE A 11 -2.39 -7.99 7.92
C ILE A 11 -3.45 -8.25 6.84
N SER A 12 -3.17 -7.89 5.58
CA SER A 12 -4.07 -8.09 4.42
C SER A 12 -5.49 -7.54 4.61
N CYS A 13 -5.63 -6.42 5.33
CA CYS A 13 -6.93 -5.81 5.63
C CYS A 13 -7.58 -5.07 4.45
N GLY A 14 -6.79 -4.67 3.44
CA GLY A 14 -7.28 -3.97 2.25
C GLY A 14 -7.61 -2.47 2.43
N ALA A 15 -7.36 -1.88 3.60
CA ALA A 15 -7.66 -0.46 3.85
C ALA A 15 -6.92 0.49 2.89
N CYS A 16 -5.62 0.22 2.64
CA CYS A 16 -4.81 1.03 1.74
C CYS A 16 -5.31 1.00 0.28
N GLU A 17 -5.88 -0.12 -0.16
CA GLU A 17 -6.40 -0.30 -1.52
C GLU A 17 -7.57 0.65 -1.81
N GLY A 18 -8.49 0.78 -0.86
CA GLY A 18 -9.66 1.68 -0.98
C GLY A 18 -9.32 3.16 -0.88
N GLU A 19 -8.26 3.52 -0.16
CA GLU A 19 -7.82 4.91 0.01
C GLU A 19 -6.91 5.39 -1.14
N CYS A 20 -6.41 4.48 -1.99
CA CYS A 20 -5.53 4.85 -3.09
C CYS A 20 -6.30 5.59 -4.20
N PRO A 21 -6.07 6.90 -4.43
CA PRO A 21 -6.86 7.70 -5.37
C PRO A 21 -6.60 7.33 -6.84
N VAL A 22 -5.48 6.66 -7.11
CA VAL A 22 -5.06 6.19 -8.44
C VAL A 22 -5.16 4.67 -8.58
N SER A 23 -5.69 3.99 -7.56
CA SER A 23 -5.85 2.53 -7.54
C SER A 23 -4.56 1.76 -7.87
N ALA A 24 -3.42 2.26 -7.39
CA ALA A 24 -2.10 1.66 -7.61
C ALA A 24 -1.79 0.46 -6.71
N ILE A 25 -2.76 -0.04 -5.93
CA ILE A 25 -2.55 -1.10 -4.92
C ILE A 25 -3.32 -2.34 -5.31
N SER A 26 -2.68 -3.51 -5.20
CA SER A 26 -3.29 -4.80 -5.51
C SER A 26 -2.82 -5.89 -4.55
N ALA A 27 -3.58 -6.97 -4.41
CA ALA A 27 -3.17 -8.14 -3.65
C ALA A 27 -2.27 -9.07 -4.49
N ASN A 28 -1.17 -9.55 -3.92
CA ASN A 28 -0.39 -10.65 -4.50
C ASN A 28 -0.98 -12.02 -4.15
N ASP A 29 -0.34 -13.10 -4.61
CA ASP A 29 -0.75 -14.49 -4.34
C ASP A 29 -0.81 -14.85 -2.84
N ASP A 30 0.00 -14.20 -2.01
CA ASP A 30 0.00 -14.36 -0.54
C ASP A 30 -1.08 -13.52 0.17
N GLY A 31 -1.86 -12.74 -0.59
CA GLY A 31 -2.89 -11.83 -0.09
C GLY A 31 -2.34 -10.50 0.44
N ILE A 32 -1.02 -10.32 0.44
CA ILE A 32 -0.33 -9.11 0.87
C ILE A 32 -0.56 -8.02 -0.18
N ARG A 33 -0.77 -6.79 0.28
CA ARG A 33 -0.94 -5.64 -0.61
C ARG A 33 0.40 -5.17 -1.15
N VAL A 34 0.43 -4.88 -2.43
CA VAL A 34 1.60 -4.43 -3.19
C VAL A 34 1.23 -3.15 -3.91
N ILE A 35 2.14 -2.18 -3.90
CA ILE A 35 1.98 -0.89 -4.58
C ILE A 35 2.74 -0.93 -5.89
N ASP A 36 2.08 -0.57 -6.98
CA ASP A 36 2.69 -0.34 -8.28
C ASP A 36 3.43 1.00 -8.26
N ALA A 37 4.75 0.96 -8.32
CA ALA A 37 5.62 2.13 -8.26
C ALA A 37 5.48 3.04 -9.50
N ASP A 38 5.09 2.51 -10.65
CA ASP A 38 4.88 3.29 -11.87
C ASP A 38 3.54 4.06 -11.82
N ALA A 39 2.54 3.51 -11.12
CA ALA A 39 1.24 4.16 -10.92
C ALA A 39 1.18 5.06 -9.67
N CYS A 40 2.09 4.86 -8.71
CA CYS A 40 2.10 5.60 -7.45
C CYS A 40 2.46 7.07 -7.65
N ILE A 41 1.63 7.96 -7.10
CA ILE A 41 1.80 9.43 -7.18
C ILE A 41 2.35 10.05 -5.89
N ASP A 42 2.88 9.24 -4.97
CA ASP A 42 3.48 9.71 -3.70
C ASP A 42 2.54 10.56 -2.83
N CYS A 43 1.25 10.22 -2.80
CA CYS A 43 0.24 11.01 -2.10
C CYS A 43 0.16 10.75 -0.58
N GLY A 44 0.75 9.68 -0.06
CA GLY A 44 0.72 9.34 1.36
C GLY A 44 -0.60 8.77 1.92
N SER A 45 -1.68 8.73 1.14
CA SER A 45 -3.00 8.32 1.67
C SER A 45 -3.01 6.86 2.16
N CYS A 46 -2.31 5.97 1.46
CA CYS A 46 -2.21 4.56 1.85
C CYS A 46 -1.52 4.38 3.20
N ALA A 47 -0.42 5.11 3.46
CA ALA A 47 0.30 5.07 4.72
C ALA A 47 -0.56 5.56 5.89
N ALA A 48 -1.32 6.65 5.69
CA ALA A 48 -2.24 7.17 6.70
C ALA A 48 -3.42 6.22 7.01
N ALA A 49 -3.88 5.45 6.03
CA ALA A 49 -4.96 4.49 6.19
C ALA A 49 -4.50 3.15 6.79
N CYS A 50 -3.20 2.87 6.82
CA CYS A 50 -2.69 1.56 7.21
C CYS A 50 -2.68 1.39 8.75
N PRO A 51 -3.53 0.51 9.32
CA PRO A 51 -3.63 0.36 10.77
C PRO A 51 -2.41 -0.34 11.41
N SER A 52 -1.64 -1.06 10.60
CA SER A 52 -0.40 -1.73 11.01
C SER A 52 0.85 -0.89 10.75
N GLU A 53 0.69 0.35 10.24
CA GLU A 53 1.78 1.29 9.94
C GLU A 53 2.92 0.64 9.13
N CYS A 54 2.55 -0.24 8.19
CA CYS A 54 3.49 -1.09 7.44
C CYS A 54 3.88 -0.52 6.07
N ILE A 55 3.76 0.79 5.88
CA ILE A 55 3.96 1.43 4.57
C ILE A 55 4.98 2.55 4.71
N ASP A 56 6.10 2.43 4.01
CA ASP A 56 7.18 3.41 3.97
C ASP A 56 7.19 4.14 2.61
N ALA A 57 7.90 5.26 2.54
CA ALA A 57 8.15 6.01 1.30
C ALA A 57 9.61 5.81 0.87
N GLU A 58 9.84 5.28 -0.33
CA GLU A 58 11.18 5.02 -0.90
C GLU A 58 11.39 5.58 -2.32
#